data_AF-A0A7V2Z144-F1
#
_entry.id   AF-A0A7V2Z144-F1
#
_cell.length_a   1.000
_cell.length_b   1.000
_cell.length_c   1.000
_cell.angle_alpha   90.00
_cell.angle_beta   90.00
_cell.angle_gamma   90.00
#
_symmetry.space_group_name_H-M   'P 1'
#
loop_
_entity.id
_entity.type
_entity.pdbx_description
1 polymer ?
#
loop_
_entity_poly.entity_id
_entity_poly.type
_entity_poly.pdbx_seq_one_letter_code
_entity_poly.pdbx_strand_id
1 'polypeptide(L)'
;MHPKGRVNAMNRREQQAADERARRRAVELGEANDPAGVDELLRLASHRRALVRRAAASALGKLAECAPPVPAAQRAAVVARLCELTRDVHPQVRQYAILALGKIGDATALPALRDAAHRPDEPEYNLRAALKTIDRIEAADRARRTFAPVACSRCGQAVSETEREMSDRQFQRVYCDACFNAVFIERRNFDMKVQNQKTILAEDRTVVQSQGERRIADWLTAHGLAYRYDDKFQIIQGYAIRPDFYLPALDVYIEYWGLDTTDYKIGMLLKQKLYQQQGKRLISLHPKDLGRLDDALTAALGALGRSSPEKPLDYER
;
A
#
# COMPACT_ATOMS: atom_id res chain seq x y z
N MET A 1 -57.14 35.58 18.03
CA MET A 1 -55.85 35.37 18.75
C MET A 1 -55.26 34.04 18.33
N HIS A 2 -54.12 34.03 17.62
CA HIS A 2 -53.53 32.81 17.04
C HIS A 2 -52.63 32.06 18.06
N PRO A 3 -53.02 30.87 18.59
CA PRO A 3 -52.22 30.14 19.58
C PRO A 3 -50.99 29.43 18.99
N LYS A 4 -50.99 29.18 17.67
CA LYS A 4 -49.96 28.37 16.98
C LYS A 4 -48.56 29.01 16.93
N GLY A 5 -48.46 30.34 17.00
CA GLY A 5 -47.17 31.05 16.99
C GLY A 5 -46.39 30.97 18.32
N ARG A 6 -47.11 30.86 19.45
CA ARG A 6 -46.52 30.83 20.79
C ARG A 6 -45.92 29.46 21.14
N VAL A 7 -46.58 28.37 20.76
CA VAL A 7 -46.10 26.99 20.98
C VAL A 7 -44.82 26.71 20.17
N ASN A 8 -44.75 27.18 18.92
CA ASN A 8 -43.56 27.06 18.08
C ASN A 8 -42.35 27.89 18.57
N ALA A 9 -42.58 29.01 19.26
CA ALA A 9 -41.53 29.81 19.85
C ALA A 9 -41.03 29.22 21.18
N MET A 10 -41.93 28.63 21.99
CA MET A 10 -41.60 27.97 23.24
C MET A 10 -40.74 26.71 23.01
N ASN A 11 -41.12 25.87 22.05
CA ASN A 11 -40.34 24.68 21.66
C ASN A 11 -38.94 25.06 21.12
N ARG A 12 -38.81 26.16 20.36
CA ARG A 12 -37.47 26.65 19.91
C ARG A 12 -36.59 27.11 21.08
N ARG A 13 -37.15 27.79 22.08
CA ARG A 13 -36.40 28.24 23.26
C ARG A 13 -35.96 27.07 24.13
N GLU A 14 -36.84 26.11 24.36
CA GLU A 14 -36.53 24.87 25.09
C GLU A 14 -35.42 24.08 24.38
N GLN A 15 -35.53 23.98 23.07
CA GLN A 15 -34.56 23.28 22.25
C GLN A 15 -33.20 24.00 22.22
N GLN A 16 -33.17 25.34 22.15
CA GLN A 16 -31.93 26.13 22.29
C GLN A 16 -31.31 25.97 23.67
N ALA A 17 -32.11 25.99 24.73
CA ALA A 17 -31.62 25.77 26.08
C ALA A 17 -31.05 24.34 26.25
N ALA A 18 -31.67 23.33 25.64
CA ALA A 18 -31.15 21.96 25.62
C ALA A 18 -29.83 21.86 24.85
N ASP A 19 -29.70 22.54 23.71
CA ASP A 19 -28.45 22.59 22.95
C ASP A 19 -27.32 23.24 23.74
N GLU A 20 -27.62 24.32 24.46
CA GLU A 20 -26.64 25.02 25.29
C GLU A 20 -26.24 24.16 26.50
N ARG A 21 -27.17 23.44 27.13
CA ARG A 21 -26.84 22.44 28.17
C ARG A 21 -25.93 21.35 27.63
N ALA A 22 -26.23 20.80 26.45
CA ALA A 22 -25.40 19.79 25.81
C ALA A 22 -23.99 20.30 25.48
N ARG A 23 -23.88 21.57 25.03
CA ARG A 23 -22.59 22.22 24.80
C ARG A 23 -21.79 22.37 26.09
N ARG A 24 -22.41 22.86 27.17
CA ARG A 24 -21.77 23.00 28.48
C ARG A 24 -21.32 21.65 29.03
N ARG A 25 -22.17 20.62 28.90
CA ARG A 25 -21.83 19.25 29.29
C ARG A 25 -20.59 18.72 28.57
N ALA A 26 -20.46 18.95 27.26
CA ALA A 26 -19.26 18.57 26.52
C ALA A 26 -17.99 19.25 27.07
N VAL A 27 -18.10 20.54 27.44
CA VAL A 27 -16.99 21.29 28.05
C VAL A 27 -16.65 20.72 29.42
N GLU A 28 -17.64 20.52 30.29
CA GLU A 28 -17.47 19.95 31.64
C GLU A 28 -16.77 18.59 31.60
N LEU A 29 -17.19 17.69 30.70
CA LEU A 29 -16.55 16.38 30.52
C LEU A 29 -15.10 16.50 30.07
N GLY A 30 -14.79 17.49 29.22
CA GLY A 30 -13.42 17.77 28.78
C GLY A 30 -12.54 18.37 29.88
N GLU A 31 -13.08 19.23 30.75
CA GLU A 31 -12.33 19.78 31.89
C GLU A 31 -12.15 18.77 33.02
N ALA A 32 -13.11 17.86 33.20
CA ALA A 32 -12.99 16.77 34.17
C ALA A 32 -11.79 15.86 33.87
N ASN A 33 -11.35 15.82 32.61
CA ASN A 33 -10.20 15.06 32.14
C ASN A 33 -10.25 13.56 32.54
N ASP A 34 -11.46 12.99 32.52
CA ASP A 34 -11.75 11.63 32.97
C ASP A 34 -12.24 10.76 31.79
N PRO A 35 -11.60 9.60 31.51
CA PRO A 35 -12.06 8.64 30.50
C PRO A 35 -13.52 8.19 30.65
N ALA A 36 -14.10 8.22 31.85
CA ALA A 36 -15.50 7.85 32.07
C ALA A 36 -16.49 8.67 31.22
N GLY A 37 -16.09 9.88 30.79
CA GLY A 37 -16.90 10.76 29.95
C GLY A 37 -16.88 10.46 28.45
N VAL A 38 -16.04 9.53 27.98
CA VAL A 38 -15.79 9.35 26.53
C VAL A 38 -17.04 8.94 25.76
N ASP A 39 -17.82 7.99 26.27
CA ASP A 39 -19.02 7.51 25.56
C ASP A 39 -20.09 8.60 25.42
N GLU A 40 -20.23 9.45 26.45
CA GLU A 40 -21.12 10.61 26.40
C GLU A 40 -20.62 11.64 25.38
N LEU A 41 -19.30 11.90 25.35
CA LEU A 41 -18.68 12.79 24.36
C LEU A 41 -18.83 12.28 22.92
N LEU A 42 -18.73 10.98 22.69
CA LEU A 42 -18.98 10.36 21.37
C LEU A 42 -20.42 10.60 20.90
N ARG A 43 -21.40 10.51 21.81
CA ARG A 43 -22.79 10.85 21.51
C ARG A 43 -22.96 12.34 21.21
N LEU A 44 -22.32 13.22 21.98
CA LEU A 44 -22.36 14.68 21.78
C LEU A 44 -21.65 15.11 20.48
N ALA A 45 -20.63 14.37 20.03
CA ALA A 45 -19.96 14.56 18.75
C ALA A 45 -20.88 14.31 17.55
N SER A 46 -22.02 13.62 17.74
CA SER A 46 -23.04 13.38 16.71
C SER A 46 -24.23 14.34 16.82
N HIS A 47 -24.15 15.35 17.68
CA HIS A 47 -25.28 16.25 17.96
C HIS A 47 -25.64 17.13 16.76
N ARG A 48 -26.94 17.44 16.59
CA ARG A 48 -27.44 18.25 15.45
C ARG A 48 -26.84 19.66 15.36
N ARG A 49 -26.44 20.24 16.50
CA ARG A 49 -25.81 21.58 16.56
C ARG A 49 -24.30 21.49 16.42
N ALA A 50 -23.76 22.23 15.45
CA ALA A 50 -22.31 22.34 15.22
C ALA A 50 -21.54 22.81 16.46
N LEU A 51 -22.10 23.72 17.27
CA LEU A 51 -21.46 24.19 18.51
C LEU A 51 -21.24 23.07 19.53
N VAL A 52 -22.16 22.11 19.61
CA VAL A 52 -22.05 20.95 20.50
C VAL A 52 -21.03 19.96 19.96
N ARG A 53 -21.06 19.66 18.65
CA ARG A 53 -20.07 18.79 18.01
C ARG A 53 -18.65 19.33 18.14
N ARG A 54 -18.47 20.65 17.94
CA ARG A 54 -17.19 21.35 18.14
C ARG A 54 -16.69 21.20 19.59
N ALA A 55 -17.57 21.43 20.57
CA ALA A 55 -17.22 21.29 21.98
C ALA A 55 -16.82 19.84 22.32
N ALA A 56 -17.56 18.86 21.80
CA ALA A 56 -17.26 17.45 21.98
C ALA A 56 -15.91 17.06 21.34
N ALA A 57 -15.63 17.49 20.10
CA ALA A 57 -14.34 17.25 19.45
C ALA A 57 -13.17 17.85 20.25
N SER A 58 -13.36 19.08 20.77
CA SER A 58 -12.38 19.72 21.64
C SER A 58 -12.11 18.92 22.92
N ALA A 59 -13.17 18.44 23.56
CA ALA A 59 -13.08 17.66 24.79
C ALA A 59 -12.41 16.29 24.57
N LEU A 60 -12.79 15.58 23.50
CA LEU A 60 -12.15 14.33 23.09
C LEU A 60 -10.65 14.52 22.84
N GLY A 61 -10.24 15.64 22.23
CA GLY A 61 -8.84 15.98 22.06
C GLY A 61 -8.10 16.27 23.37
N LYS A 62 -8.77 16.80 24.40
CA LYS A 62 -8.17 16.98 25.74
C LYS A 62 -7.92 15.64 26.44
N LEU A 63 -8.87 14.71 26.31
CA LEU A 63 -8.77 13.36 26.87
C LEU A 63 -7.67 12.50 26.22
N ALA A 64 -7.02 12.95 25.15
CA ALA A 64 -5.86 12.26 24.58
C ALA A 64 -4.70 12.14 25.58
N GLU A 65 -4.61 13.06 26.55
CA GLU A 65 -3.52 13.17 27.52
C GLU A 65 -3.99 12.92 28.96
N CYS A 66 -5.19 12.35 29.16
CA CYS A 66 -5.74 12.09 30.50
C CYS A 66 -5.06 10.92 31.22
N ALA A 67 -5.18 10.91 32.55
CA ALA A 67 -4.68 9.85 33.42
C ALA A 67 -5.82 9.36 34.36
N PRO A 68 -6.22 8.07 34.32
CA PRO A 68 -5.71 7.01 33.43
C PRO A 68 -6.02 7.28 31.94
N PRO A 69 -5.27 6.67 31.00
CA PRO A 69 -5.51 6.86 29.57
C PRO A 69 -6.85 6.24 29.15
N VAL A 70 -7.44 6.79 28.09
CA VAL A 70 -8.66 6.23 27.48
C VAL A 70 -8.40 4.77 27.05
N PRO A 71 -9.28 3.81 27.43
CA PRO A 71 -9.19 2.42 27.00
C PRO A 71 -9.06 2.27 25.48
N ALA A 72 -8.25 1.30 25.03
CA ALA A 72 -7.95 1.11 23.61
C ALA A 72 -9.21 0.95 22.72
N ALA A 73 -10.23 0.25 23.21
CA ALA A 73 -11.50 0.08 22.51
C ALA A 73 -12.23 1.41 22.28
N GLN A 74 -12.30 2.27 23.31
CA GLN A 74 -12.90 3.60 23.21
C GLN A 74 -12.03 4.53 22.36
N ARG A 75 -10.70 4.43 22.45
CA ARG A 75 -9.77 5.24 21.66
C ARG A 75 -9.98 5.04 20.15
N ALA A 76 -10.17 3.79 19.70
CA ALA A 76 -10.48 3.51 18.29
C ALA A 76 -11.80 4.18 17.85
N ALA A 77 -12.84 4.13 18.68
CA ALA A 77 -14.12 4.80 18.42
C ALA A 77 -13.99 6.33 18.38
N VAL A 78 -13.15 6.90 19.25
CA VAL A 78 -12.83 8.34 19.26
C VAL A 78 -12.13 8.75 17.97
N VAL A 79 -11.11 8.01 17.54
CA VAL A 79 -10.41 8.30 16.28
C VAL A 79 -11.38 8.22 15.10
N ALA A 80 -12.19 7.16 15.01
CA ALA A 80 -13.19 7.01 13.94
C ALA A 80 -14.18 8.19 13.91
N ARG A 81 -14.74 8.58 15.07
CA ARG A 81 -15.68 9.70 15.17
C ARG A 81 -15.04 11.03 14.79
N LEU A 82 -13.79 11.28 15.18
CA LEU A 82 -13.08 12.50 14.80
C LEU A 82 -12.75 12.53 13.31
N CYS A 83 -12.39 11.39 12.70
CA CYS A 83 -12.22 11.26 11.25
C CYS A 83 -13.51 11.55 10.48
N GLU A 84 -14.68 11.22 11.01
CA GLU A 84 -15.96 11.64 10.41
C GLU A 84 -16.14 13.16 10.51
N LEU A 85 -15.81 13.77 11.65
CA LEU A 85 -15.94 15.21 11.88
C LEU A 85 -14.97 16.07 11.06
N THR A 86 -13.90 15.50 10.48
CA THR A 86 -13.07 16.25 9.50
C THR A 86 -13.82 16.56 8.21
N ARG A 87 -14.97 15.89 7.96
CA ARG A 87 -15.87 16.15 6.82
C ARG A 87 -17.15 16.88 7.22
N ASP A 88 -17.19 17.45 8.43
CA ASP A 88 -18.36 18.17 8.93
C ASP A 88 -18.72 19.38 8.05
N VAL A 89 -20.01 19.66 7.93
CA VAL A 89 -20.53 20.82 7.20
C VAL A 89 -19.96 22.15 7.71
N HIS A 90 -19.64 22.24 9.01
CA HIS A 90 -19.20 23.47 9.63
C HIS A 90 -17.66 23.53 9.77
N PRO A 91 -17.00 24.56 9.21
CA PRO A 91 -15.53 24.67 9.21
C PRO A 91 -14.85 24.59 10.58
N GLN A 92 -15.45 25.22 11.59
CA GLN A 92 -14.92 25.14 12.95
C GLN A 92 -15.01 23.73 13.55
N VAL A 93 -15.98 22.90 13.16
CA VAL A 93 -16.04 21.51 13.67
C VAL A 93 -14.89 20.70 13.07
N ARG A 94 -14.64 20.86 11.76
CA ARG A 94 -13.50 20.25 11.08
C ARG A 94 -12.17 20.65 11.71
N GLN A 95 -11.99 21.93 12.03
CA GLN A 95 -10.78 22.43 12.70
C GLN A 95 -10.49 21.68 14.00
N TYR A 96 -11.49 21.61 14.89
CA TYR A 96 -11.32 20.99 16.20
C TYR A 96 -11.12 19.47 16.09
N ALA A 97 -11.73 18.83 15.09
CA ALA A 97 -11.48 17.42 14.79
C ALA A 97 -10.01 17.19 14.37
N ILE A 98 -9.50 18.00 13.44
CA ILE A 98 -8.09 17.95 13.00
C ILE A 98 -7.12 18.15 14.17
N LEU A 99 -7.38 19.14 15.02
CA LEU A 99 -6.55 19.41 16.20
C LEU A 99 -6.61 18.27 17.22
N ALA A 100 -7.79 17.70 17.47
CA ALA A 100 -7.96 16.57 18.37
C ALA A 100 -7.21 15.32 17.88
N LEU A 101 -7.32 15.00 16.58
CA LEU A 101 -6.55 13.92 15.96
C LEU A 101 -5.04 14.11 16.12
N GLY A 102 -4.55 15.34 15.98
CA GLY A 102 -3.14 15.66 16.19
C GLY A 102 -2.65 15.51 17.63
N LYS A 103 -3.53 15.71 18.62
CA LYS A 103 -3.24 15.40 20.02
C LYS A 103 -3.22 13.90 20.28
N ILE A 104 -4.16 13.15 19.71
CA ILE A 104 -4.23 11.69 19.86
C ILE A 104 -3.04 11.00 19.19
N GLY A 105 -2.57 11.52 18.06
CA GLY A 105 -1.34 11.05 17.41
C GLY A 105 -1.43 9.68 16.74
N ASP A 106 -2.65 9.22 16.44
CA ASP A 106 -2.91 7.91 15.84
C ASP A 106 -2.75 7.95 14.31
N ALA A 107 -1.87 7.11 13.78
CA ALA A 107 -1.56 7.06 12.34
C ALA A 107 -2.74 6.58 11.49
N THR A 108 -3.73 5.88 12.06
CA THR A 108 -4.95 5.47 11.34
C THR A 108 -5.79 6.67 10.86
N ALA A 109 -5.57 7.86 11.41
CA ALA A 109 -6.25 9.10 11.01
C ALA A 109 -5.64 9.77 9.77
N LEU A 110 -4.44 9.36 9.32
CA LEU A 110 -3.72 10.01 8.22
C LEU A 110 -4.54 10.12 6.91
N PRO A 111 -5.32 9.11 6.47
CA PRO A 111 -6.16 9.25 5.29
C PRO A 111 -7.17 10.40 5.40
N ALA A 112 -7.89 10.50 6.52
CA ALA A 112 -8.89 11.56 6.74
C ALA A 112 -8.26 12.95 6.85
N LEU A 113 -7.05 13.05 7.39
CA LEU A 113 -6.29 14.31 7.46
C LEU A 113 -5.78 14.74 6.08
N ARG A 114 -5.32 13.79 5.24
CA ARG A 114 -4.92 14.06 3.85
C ARG A 114 -6.10 14.51 3.01
N ASP A 115 -7.27 13.91 3.17
CA ASP A 115 -8.51 14.38 2.53
C ASP A 115 -8.80 15.83 2.93
N ALA A 116 -8.71 16.16 4.23
CA ALA A 116 -8.94 17.51 4.72
C ALA A 116 -7.93 18.54 4.17
N ALA A 117 -6.66 18.14 3.99
CA ALA A 117 -5.61 18.99 3.44
C ALA A 117 -5.74 19.26 1.92
N HIS A 118 -6.54 18.48 1.20
CA HIS A 118 -6.77 18.65 -0.25
C HIS A 118 -8.20 19.08 -0.57
N ARG A 119 -9.01 19.39 0.46
CA ARG A 119 -10.43 19.66 0.27
C ARG A 119 -10.65 21.03 -0.40
N PRO A 120 -11.39 21.09 -1.51
CA PRO A 120 -11.76 22.36 -2.13
C PRO A 120 -12.54 23.26 -1.15
N ASP A 121 -12.31 24.57 -1.24
CA ASP A 121 -12.98 25.60 -0.42
C ASP A 121 -12.83 25.42 1.10
N GLU A 122 -11.82 24.68 1.55
CA GLU A 122 -11.44 24.61 2.96
C GLU A 122 -10.79 25.92 3.41
N PRO A 123 -11.22 26.54 4.52
CA PRO A 123 -10.53 27.70 5.04
C PRO A 123 -9.07 27.40 5.32
N GLU A 124 -8.20 28.35 5.01
CA GLU A 124 -6.74 28.19 5.06
C GLU A 124 -6.24 27.71 6.43
N TYR A 125 -6.87 28.15 7.53
CA TYR A 125 -6.51 27.71 8.87
C TYR A 125 -6.70 26.19 9.08
N ASN A 126 -7.67 25.57 8.41
CA ASN A 126 -7.89 24.12 8.47
C ASN A 126 -6.88 23.36 7.62
N LEU A 127 -6.55 23.87 6.43
CA LEU A 127 -5.51 23.31 5.58
C LEU A 127 -4.15 23.29 6.30
N ARG A 128 -3.74 24.43 6.86
CA ARG A 128 -2.51 24.55 7.65
C ARG A 128 -2.51 23.63 8.88
N ALA A 129 -3.65 23.53 9.57
CA ALA A 129 -3.78 22.62 10.72
C ALA A 129 -3.66 21.15 10.29
N ALA A 130 -4.26 20.75 9.18
CA ALA A 130 -4.21 19.38 8.67
C ALA A 130 -2.78 18.99 8.28
N LEU A 131 -2.09 19.82 7.50
CA LEU A 131 -0.70 19.60 7.10
C LEU A 131 0.23 19.48 8.32
N LYS A 132 0.15 20.42 9.26
CA LYS A 132 0.94 20.37 10.50
C LYS A 132 0.67 19.12 11.33
N THR A 133 -0.59 18.70 11.40
CA THR A 133 -0.97 17.47 12.11
C THR A 133 -0.42 16.21 11.41
N ILE A 134 -0.48 16.16 10.07
CA ILE A 134 0.10 15.06 9.28
C ILE A 134 1.60 14.94 9.58
N ASP A 135 2.35 16.04 9.46
CA ASP A 135 3.79 16.05 9.70
C ASP A 135 4.14 15.53 11.10
N ARG A 136 3.40 15.97 12.12
CA ARG A 136 3.60 15.53 13.51
C ARG A 136 3.32 14.05 13.70
N ILE A 137 2.22 13.53 13.14
CA ILE A 137 1.85 12.11 13.27
C ILE A 137 2.86 11.24 12.54
N GLU A 138 3.25 11.60 11.32
CA GLU A 138 4.23 10.84 10.55
C GLU A 138 5.62 10.88 11.20
N ALA A 139 6.05 12.02 11.75
CA ALA A 139 7.30 12.11 12.49
C ALA A 139 7.30 11.22 13.74
N ALA A 140 6.20 11.22 14.50
CA ALA A 140 6.04 10.35 15.66
C ALA A 140 5.99 8.86 15.27
N ASP A 141 5.35 8.52 14.15
CA ASP A 141 5.30 7.15 13.66
C ASP A 141 6.67 6.65 13.18
N ARG A 142 7.41 7.49 12.44
CA ARG A 142 8.81 7.21 12.07
C ARG A 142 9.68 6.99 13.30
N ALA A 143 9.58 7.87 14.30
CA ALA A 143 10.32 7.72 15.56
C ALA A 143 9.98 6.41 16.28
N ARG A 144 8.70 6.01 16.37
CA ARG A 144 8.32 4.73 16.96
C ARG A 144 8.89 3.53 16.18
N ARG A 145 8.94 3.61 14.85
CA ARG A 145 9.53 2.57 13.99
C ARG A 145 11.04 2.47 14.10
N THR A 146 11.75 3.56 14.40
CA THR A 146 13.21 3.54 14.62
C THR A 146 13.61 2.98 15.99
N PHE A 147 12.72 3.01 16.99
CA PHE A 147 12.95 2.37 18.29
C PHE A 147 12.72 0.85 18.31
N ALA A 148 12.14 0.25 17.27
CA ALA A 148 12.07 -1.20 17.16
C ALA A 148 13.46 -1.72 16.73
N PRO A 149 14.19 -2.47 17.57
CA PRO A 149 15.48 -3.04 17.16
C PRO A 149 15.23 -4.01 16.01
N VAL A 150 15.70 -3.65 14.81
CA VAL A 150 15.68 -4.54 13.66
C VAL A 150 17.06 -5.18 13.56
N ALA A 151 17.08 -6.50 13.67
CA ALA A 151 18.29 -7.28 13.55
C ALA A 151 18.59 -7.60 12.08
N CYS A 152 19.87 -7.70 11.73
CA CYS A 152 20.33 -8.14 10.44
C CYS A 152 19.81 -9.55 10.18
N SER A 153 19.20 -9.77 9.01
CA SER A 153 18.59 -11.03 8.60
C SER A 153 19.62 -12.16 8.38
N ARG A 154 20.92 -11.83 8.34
CA ARG A 154 22.02 -12.82 8.18
C ARG A 154 22.78 -13.08 9.47
N CYS A 155 23.14 -12.03 10.21
CA CYS A 155 24.02 -12.17 11.38
C CYS A 155 23.36 -11.78 12.72
N GLY A 156 22.12 -11.29 12.71
CA GLY A 156 21.39 -10.92 13.92
C GLY A 156 21.85 -9.63 14.62
N GLN A 157 22.88 -8.95 14.12
CA GLN A 157 23.37 -7.69 14.69
C GLN A 157 22.35 -6.56 14.53
N ALA A 158 22.37 -5.61 15.46
CA ALA A 158 21.56 -4.39 15.34
C ALA A 158 21.95 -3.62 14.08
N VAL A 159 20.95 -3.08 13.38
CA VAL A 159 21.13 -2.41 12.10
C VAL A 159 20.67 -0.95 12.23
N SER A 160 21.47 -0.02 11.71
CA SER A 160 21.12 1.41 11.67
C SER A 160 19.98 1.69 10.68
N GLU A 161 19.33 2.84 10.82
CA GLU A 161 18.26 3.27 9.90
C GLU A 161 18.76 3.38 8.44
N THR A 162 19.96 3.92 8.25
CA THR A 162 20.59 4.04 6.92
C THR A 162 20.89 2.68 6.30
N GLU A 163 21.43 1.73 7.08
CA GLU A 163 21.67 0.35 6.61
C GLU A 163 20.35 -0.34 6.24
N ARG A 164 19.29 -0.13 7.05
CA ARG A 164 17.96 -0.66 6.78
C ARG A 164 17.39 -0.13 5.46
N GLU A 165 17.40 1.19 5.26
CA GLU A 165 16.86 1.81 4.05
C GLU A 165 17.61 1.36 2.79
N MET A 166 18.95 1.30 2.86
CA MET A 166 19.77 0.82 1.75
C MET A 166 19.50 -0.66 1.44
N SER A 167 19.40 -1.49 2.47
CA SER A 167 19.18 -2.93 2.32
C SER A 167 17.76 -3.25 1.81
N ASP A 168 16.75 -2.54 2.30
CA ASP A 168 15.36 -2.70 1.86
C ASP A 168 15.18 -2.32 0.39
N ARG A 169 15.77 -1.20 -0.04
CA ARG A 169 15.76 -0.77 -1.46
C ARG A 169 16.40 -1.80 -2.39
N GLN A 170 17.46 -2.47 -1.96
CA GLN A 170 18.25 -3.35 -2.83
C GLN A 170 17.83 -4.83 -2.77
N PHE A 171 17.38 -5.30 -1.60
CA PHE A 171 17.19 -6.72 -1.30
C PHE A 171 15.86 -7.06 -0.62
N GLN A 172 15.04 -6.06 -0.23
CA GLN A 172 13.78 -6.24 0.51
C GLN A 172 13.92 -7.09 1.79
N ARG A 173 15.13 -7.10 2.34
CA ARG A 173 15.53 -7.74 3.59
C ARG A 173 16.51 -6.80 4.26
N VAL A 174 16.59 -6.86 5.59
CA VAL A 174 17.46 -5.96 6.35
C VAL A 174 18.81 -6.62 6.58
N TYR A 175 19.89 -6.02 6.10
CA TYR A 175 21.26 -6.43 6.33
C TYR A 175 22.08 -5.26 6.89
N CYS A 176 23.03 -5.54 7.80
CA CYS A 176 24.08 -4.59 8.14
C CYS A 176 25.07 -4.43 6.96
N ASP A 177 25.90 -3.39 6.97
CA ASP A 177 26.82 -3.06 5.88
C ASP A 177 27.73 -4.22 5.47
N ALA A 178 28.27 -4.96 6.44
CA ALA A 178 29.12 -6.12 6.15
C ALA A 178 28.36 -7.24 5.43
N CYS A 179 27.13 -7.53 5.87
CA CYS A 179 26.28 -8.53 5.24
C CYS A 179 25.73 -8.06 3.89
N PHE A 180 25.41 -6.76 3.76
CA PHE A 180 25.01 -6.13 2.51
C PHE A 180 26.10 -6.30 1.46
N ASN A 181 27.35 -5.95 1.78
CA ASN A 181 28.48 -6.09 0.87
C ASN A 181 28.72 -7.54 0.47
N ALA A 182 28.67 -8.48 1.42
CA ALA A 182 28.82 -9.91 1.14
C ALA A 182 27.73 -10.43 0.19
N VAL A 183 26.45 -10.14 0.48
CA VAL A 183 25.32 -10.55 -0.36
C VAL A 183 25.37 -9.88 -1.73
N PHE A 184 25.77 -8.60 -1.79
CA PHE A 184 25.94 -7.86 -3.04
C PHE A 184 27.04 -8.48 -3.91
N ILE A 185 28.19 -8.83 -3.32
CA ILE A 185 29.28 -9.53 -4.01
C ILE A 185 28.86 -10.93 -4.45
N GLU A 186 28.17 -11.70 -3.60
CA GLU A 186 27.62 -13.02 -3.92
C GLU A 186 26.66 -12.95 -5.12
N ARG A 187 25.77 -11.95 -5.15
CA ARG A 187 24.83 -11.72 -6.27
C ARG A 187 25.56 -11.30 -7.54
N ARG A 188 26.53 -10.39 -7.46
CA ARG A 188 27.36 -9.98 -8.60
C ARG A 188 28.17 -11.16 -9.16
N ASN A 189 28.68 -12.03 -8.28
CA ASN A 189 29.39 -13.25 -8.66
C ASN A 189 28.44 -14.31 -9.26
N PHE A 190 27.18 -14.38 -8.81
CA PHE A 190 26.14 -15.20 -9.43
C PHE A 190 25.78 -14.69 -10.82
N ASP A 191 25.52 -13.39 -10.98
CA ASP A 191 25.22 -12.77 -12.29
C ASP A 191 26.37 -12.95 -13.29
N MET A 192 27.63 -12.88 -12.81
CA MET A 192 28.82 -13.16 -13.62
C MET A 192 28.96 -14.65 -13.97
N LYS A 193 28.57 -15.58 -13.07
CA LYS A 193 28.50 -17.02 -13.37
C LYS A 193 27.39 -17.35 -14.39
N VAL A 194 26.23 -16.70 -14.30
CA VAL A 194 25.12 -16.86 -15.26
C VAL A 194 25.53 -16.34 -16.64
N GLN A 195 26.24 -15.21 -16.72
CA GLN A 195 26.80 -14.72 -18.00
C GLN A 195 27.82 -15.70 -18.60
N ASN A 196 28.66 -16.34 -17.77
CA ASN A 196 29.64 -17.33 -18.22
C ASN A 196 29.03 -18.65 -18.70
N GLN A 197 27.75 -18.93 -18.42
CA GLN A 197 27.05 -20.13 -18.88
C GLN A 197 26.43 -19.96 -20.28
N LYS A 198 26.28 -18.73 -20.78
CA LYS A 198 25.76 -18.43 -22.12
C LYS A 198 26.84 -18.65 -23.16
N THR A 199 26.86 -19.83 -23.76
CA THR A 199 27.89 -20.25 -24.72
C THR A 199 27.32 -20.65 -26.08
N ILE A 200 25.99 -20.79 -26.20
CA ILE A 200 25.35 -21.35 -27.37
C ILE A 200 24.72 -20.21 -28.20
N LEU A 201 25.14 -20.08 -29.46
CA LEU A 201 24.63 -19.08 -30.39
C LEU A 201 23.38 -19.57 -31.12
N ALA A 202 22.28 -18.82 -31.05
CA ALA A 202 21.07 -18.99 -31.84
C ALA A 202 21.21 -18.34 -33.24
N GLU A 203 20.27 -18.63 -34.15
CA GLU A 203 20.29 -18.14 -35.54
C GLU A 203 20.28 -16.60 -35.65
N ASP A 204 19.53 -15.93 -34.78
CA ASP A 204 19.46 -14.47 -34.68
C ASP A 204 20.65 -13.84 -33.91
N ARG A 205 21.66 -14.65 -33.59
CA ARG A 205 22.86 -14.31 -32.82
C ARG A 205 22.62 -14.07 -31.33
N THR A 206 21.45 -14.38 -30.80
CA THR A 206 21.21 -14.41 -29.35
C THR A 206 22.05 -15.52 -28.72
N VAL A 207 22.78 -15.21 -27.65
CA VAL A 207 23.58 -16.21 -26.91
C VAL A 207 22.76 -16.75 -25.73
N VAL A 208 22.43 -18.03 -25.77
CA VAL A 208 21.57 -18.72 -24.82
C VAL A 208 22.33 -19.73 -23.94
N GLN A 209 21.69 -20.21 -22.87
CA GLN A 209 22.32 -21.06 -21.84
C GLN A 209 22.10 -22.57 -22.05
N SER A 210 21.15 -22.97 -22.92
CA SER A 210 20.85 -24.39 -23.17
C SER A 210 20.44 -24.68 -24.63
N GLN A 211 20.59 -25.94 -25.06
CA GLN A 211 20.13 -26.38 -26.39
C GLN A 211 18.60 -26.29 -26.54
N GLY A 212 17.84 -26.45 -25.45
CA GLY A 212 16.39 -26.28 -25.46
C GLY A 212 15.99 -24.84 -25.76
N GLU A 213 16.62 -23.88 -25.09
CA GLU A 213 16.43 -22.44 -25.36
C GLU A 213 16.85 -22.05 -26.76
N ARG A 214 17.95 -22.62 -27.27
CA ARG A 214 18.36 -22.36 -28.66
C ARG A 214 17.26 -22.76 -29.64
N ARG A 215 16.68 -23.95 -29.46
CA ARG A 215 15.58 -24.41 -30.33
C ARG A 215 14.35 -23.52 -30.24
N ILE A 216 14.05 -22.97 -29.06
CA ILE A 216 12.96 -22.00 -28.87
C ILE A 216 13.29 -20.67 -29.57
N ALA A 217 14.49 -20.14 -29.40
CA ALA A 217 14.98 -18.93 -30.05
C ALA A 217 14.95 -19.03 -31.59
N ASP A 218 15.48 -20.14 -32.13
CA ASP A 218 15.49 -20.44 -33.56
C ASP A 218 14.04 -20.54 -34.08
N TRP A 219 13.14 -21.20 -33.36
CA TRP A 219 11.72 -21.30 -33.73
C TRP A 219 11.02 -19.94 -33.75
N LEU A 220 11.21 -19.11 -32.71
CA LEU A 220 10.63 -17.76 -32.64
C LEU A 220 11.11 -16.90 -33.80
N THR A 221 12.39 -16.97 -34.12
CA THR A 221 13.02 -16.27 -35.24
C THR A 221 12.42 -16.70 -36.58
N ALA A 222 12.31 -18.01 -36.82
CA ALA A 222 11.73 -18.56 -38.04
C ALA A 222 10.26 -18.15 -38.26
N HIS A 223 9.52 -17.89 -37.18
CA HIS A 223 8.13 -17.42 -37.21
C HIS A 223 7.99 -15.90 -37.18
N GLY A 224 9.09 -15.16 -37.26
CA GLY A 224 9.09 -13.69 -37.26
C GLY A 224 8.62 -13.08 -35.93
N LEU A 225 8.69 -13.83 -34.82
CA LEU A 225 8.28 -13.37 -33.51
C LEU A 225 9.45 -12.71 -32.79
N ALA A 226 9.39 -11.37 -32.69
CA ALA A 226 10.35 -10.62 -31.90
C ALA A 226 10.25 -10.99 -30.41
N TYR A 227 11.38 -11.28 -29.79
CA TYR A 227 11.47 -11.64 -28.39
C TYR A 227 12.63 -10.93 -27.69
N ARG A 228 12.60 -10.95 -26.36
CA ARG A 228 13.69 -10.53 -25.50
C ARG A 228 14.13 -11.72 -24.66
N TYR A 229 15.39 -12.12 -24.82
CA TYR A 229 15.99 -13.21 -24.05
C TYR A 229 16.52 -12.68 -22.73
N ASP A 230 16.19 -13.38 -21.64
CA ASP A 230 16.79 -13.12 -20.33
C ASP A 230 16.61 -11.65 -19.90
N ASP A 231 15.45 -11.07 -20.26
CA ASP A 231 15.10 -9.65 -20.10
C ASP A 231 15.06 -9.26 -18.61
N LYS A 232 15.26 -7.97 -18.33
CA LYS A 232 15.50 -7.41 -16.99
C LYS A 232 14.45 -7.86 -15.96
N PHE A 233 14.90 -8.00 -14.71
CA PHE A 233 14.08 -8.43 -13.58
C PHE A 233 12.76 -7.65 -13.48
N GLN A 234 11.65 -8.38 -13.34
CA GLN A 234 10.40 -7.82 -12.82
C GLN A 234 10.29 -8.11 -11.33
N ILE A 235 10.03 -7.08 -10.52
CA ILE A 235 9.75 -7.26 -9.09
C ILE A 235 8.28 -7.63 -8.97
N ILE A 236 8.00 -8.89 -8.69
CA ILE A 236 6.64 -9.39 -8.46
C ILE A 236 6.54 -9.83 -7.00
N GLN A 237 5.74 -9.13 -6.21
CA GLN A 237 5.57 -9.37 -4.76
C GLN A 237 6.90 -9.49 -4.00
N GLY A 238 7.90 -8.74 -4.46
CA GLY A 238 9.23 -8.73 -3.85
C GLY A 238 10.23 -9.77 -4.32
N TYR A 239 9.81 -10.65 -5.22
CA TYR A 239 10.69 -11.59 -5.89
C TYR A 239 11.16 -11.01 -7.22
N ALA A 240 12.46 -11.03 -7.47
CA ALA A 240 13.03 -10.68 -8.76
C ALA A 240 12.86 -11.87 -9.72
N ILE A 241 11.90 -11.78 -10.64
CA ILE A 241 11.62 -12.82 -11.63
C ILE A 241 12.29 -12.45 -12.95
N ARG A 242 12.98 -13.43 -13.53
CA ARG A 242 13.65 -13.31 -14.82
C ARG A 242 13.12 -14.38 -15.78
N PRO A 243 12.37 -14.03 -16.83
CA PRO A 243 11.89 -14.99 -17.81
C PRO A 243 12.99 -15.43 -18.76
N ASP A 244 12.90 -16.65 -19.27
CA ASP A 244 13.79 -17.11 -20.34
C ASP A 244 13.51 -16.31 -21.63
N PHE A 245 12.24 -16.15 -22.01
CA PHE A 245 11.83 -15.32 -23.13
C PHE A 245 10.61 -14.45 -22.81
N TYR A 246 10.60 -13.24 -23.35
CA TYR A 246 9.43 -12.36 -23.35
C TYR A 246 9.12 -11.90 -24.77
N LEU A 247 7.86 -12.03 -25.21
CA LEU A 247 7.36 -11.67 -26.53
C LEU A 247 6.54 -10.37 -26.42
N PRO A 248 7.14 -9.19 -26.71
CA PRO A 248 6.50 -7.91 -26.42
C PRO A 248 5.21 -7.67 -27.21
N ALA A 249 5.16 -8.13 -28.46
CA ALA A 249 4.01 -7.93 -29.34
C ALA A 249 2.74 -8.65 -28.84
N LEU A 250 2.90 -9.70 -28.03
CA LEU A 250 1.81 -10.52 -27.53
C LEU A 250 1.60 -10.37 -26.02
N ASP A 251 2.48 -9.66 -25.32
CA ASP A 251 2.60 -9.64 -23.84
C ASP A 251 2.59 -11.07 -23.25
N VAL A 252 3.46 -11.93 -23.79
CA VAL A 252 3.58 -13.35 -23.38
C VAL A 252 4.98 -13.65 -22.87
N TYR A 253 5.05 -14.41 -21.78
CA TYR A 253 6.28 -14.92 -21.19
C TYR A 253 6.41 -16.41 -21.51
N ILE A 254 7.62 -16.87 -21.85
CA ILE A 254 7.92 -18.29 -22.08
C ILE A 254 9.02 -18.71 -21.10
N GLU A 255 8.81 -19.86 -20.45
CA GLU A 255 9.75 -20.48 -19.53
C GLU A 255 10.05 -21.91 -19.98
N TYR A 256 11.33 -22.27 -20.03
CA TYR A 256 11.78 -23.61 -20.38
C TYR A 256 12.31 -24.36 -19.14
N TRP A 257 11.55 -25.36 -18.71
CA TRP A 257 11.81 -26.10 -17.47
C TRP A 257 12.68 -27.34 -17.71
N GLY A 258 13.99 -27.13 -17.92
CA GLY A 258 14.93 -28.15 -18.37
C GLY A 258 15.47 -29.14 -17.32
N LEU A 259 15.15 -28.98 -16.03
CA LEU A 259 15.70 -29.80 -14.93
C LEU A 259 14.59 -30.56 -14.18
N ASP A 260 14.88 -31.77 -13.71
CA ASP A 260 13.92 -32.66 -13.03
C ASP A 260 14.30 -32.97 -11.56
N THR A 261 14.88 -32.01 -10.85
CA THR A 261 15.19 -32.15 -9.42
C THR A 261 14.05 -31.62 -8.54
N THR A 262 13.91 -32.16 -7.33
CA THR A 262 12.84 -31.78 -6.38
C THR A 262 12.89 -30.30 -6.02
N ASP A 263 14.08 -29.75 -5.74
CA ASP A 263 14.26 -28.32 -5.41
C ASP A 263 13.93 -27.41 -6.60
N TYR A 264 14.19 -27.87 -7.83
CA TYR A 264 13.83 -27.15 -9.05
C TYR A 264 12.32 -27.08 -9.27
N LYS A 265 11.59 -28.17 -8.97
CA LYS A 265 10.11 -28.20 -9.04
C LYS A 265 9.47 -27.21 -8.08
N ILE A 266 10.03 -27.05 -6.87
CA ILE A 266 9.56 -26.06 -5.89
C ILE A 266 9.71 -24.64 -6.46
N GLY A 267 10.88 -24.33 -7.03
CA GLY A 267 11.13 -23.04 -7.68
C GLY A 267 10.22 -22.77 -8.88
N MET A 268 9.99 -23.77 -9.73
CA MET A 268 9.07 -23.71 -10.87
C MET A 268 7.64 -23.36 -10.42
N LEU A 269 7.10 -24.08 -9.43
CA LEU A 269 5.74 -23.86 -8.92
C LEU A 269 5.57 -22.46 -8.33
N LEU A 270 6.58 -21.96 -7.62
CA LEU A 270 6.59 -20.59 -7.09
C LEU A 270 6.51 -19.57 -8.24
N LYS A 271 7.33 -19.73 -9.28
CA LYS A 271 7.39 -18.82 -10.43
C LYS A 271 6.07 -18.81 -11.20
N GLN A 272 5.47 -19.97 -11.44
CA GLN A 272 4.15 -20.10 -12.06
C GLN A 272 3.05 -19.38 -11.25
N LYS A 273 3.04 -19.55 -9.92
CA LYS A 273 2.08 -18.88 -9.03
C LYS A 273 2.22 -17.36 -9.11
N LEU A 274 3.44 -16.84 -9.17
CA LEU A 274 3.69 -15.39 -9.24
C LEU A 274 3.18 -14.79 -10.57
N TYR A 275 3.40 -15.47 -11.70
CA TYR A 275 2.82 -15.04 -12.98
C TYR A 275 1.29 -15.05 -12.97
N GLN A 276 0.69 -16.11 -12.42
CA GLN A 276 -0.77 -16.25 -12.33
C GLN A 276 -1.40 -15.14 -11.48
N GLN A 277 -0.80 -14.81 -10.33
CA GLN A 277 -1.30 -13.76 -9.44
C GLN A 277 -1.25 -12.35 -10.05
N GLN A 278 -0.33 -12.11 -10.99
CA GLN A 278 -0.22 -10.83 -11.72
C GLN A 278 -1.02 -10.81 -13.02
N GLY A 279 -1.77 -11.87 -13.33
CA GLY A 279 -2.51 -11.98 -14.58
C GLY A 279 -1.62 -11.99 -15.83
N LYS A 280 -0.35 -12.40 -15.70
CA LYS A 280 0.58 -12.47 -16.82
C LYS A 280 0.35 -13.74 -17.64
N ARG A 281 0.45 -13.63 -18.96
CA ARG A 281 0.30 -14.76 -19.88
C ARG A 281 1.61 -15.55 -19.93
N LEU A 282 1.56 -16.79 -19.46
CA LEU A 282 2.73 -17.66 -19.34
C LEU A 282 2.57 -18.91 -20.21
N ILE A 283 3.60 -19.22 -21.00
CA ILE A 283 3.79 -20.50 -21.68
C ILE A 283 4.90 -21.26 -20.95
N SER A 284 4.59 -22.47 -20.48
CA SER A 284 5.55 -23.38 -19.86
C SER A 284 5.93 -24.48 -20.82
N LEU A 285 7.22 -24.58 -21.15
CA LEU A 285 7.78 -25.62 -22.01
C LEU A 285 8.63 -26.59 -21.20
N HIS A 286 8.58 -27.88 -21.56
CA HIS A 286 9.38 -28.92 -20.94
C HIS A 286 10.19 -29.68 -22.00
N PRO A 287 11.21 -30.48 -21.60
CA PRO A 287 12.03 -31.26 -22.54
C PRO A 287 11.21 -32.12 -23.51
N LYS A 288 10.10 -32.69 -23.04
CA LYS A 288 9.15 -33.47 -23.87
C LYS A 288 8.48 -32.66 -24.98
N ASP A 289 8.34 -31.35 -24.81
CA ASP A 289 7.68 -30.48 -25.78
C ASP A 289 8.62 -30.07 -26.91
N LEU A 290 9.94 -30.17 -26.71
CA LEU A 290 10.92 -29.88 -27.75
C LEU A 290 10.81 -30.81 -28.98
N GLY A 291 10.33 -32.04 -28.81
CA GLY A 291 10.10 -32.97 -29.94
C GLY A 291 8.95 -32.53 -30.85
N ARG A 292 8.05 -31.69 -30.34
CA ARG A 292 6.81 -31.21 -30.99
C ARG A 292 6.65 -29.70 -30.80
N LEU A 293 7.78 -29.00 -30.89
CA LEU A 293 7.88 -27.59 -30.48
C LEU A 293 6.94 -26.70 -31.30
N ASP A 294 6.80 -27.01 -32.59
CA ASP A 294 5.91 -26.32 -33.52
C ASP A 294 4.45 -26.40 -33.07
N ASP A 295 3.95 -27.61 -32.83
CA ASP A 295 2.59 -27.83 -32.31
C ASP A 295 2.39 -27.17 -30.96
N ALA A 296 3.36 -27.30 -30.05
CA ALA A 296 3.27 -26.81 -28.68
C ALA A 296 3.18 -25.29 -28.61
N LEU A 297 4.07 -24.57 -29.31
CA LEU A 297 4.08 -23.11 -29.32
C LEU A 297 2.93 -22.54 -30.15
N THR A 298 2.62 -23.12 -31.31
CA THR A 298 1.49 -22.67 -32.14
C THR A 298 0.16 -22.84 -31.41
N ALA A 299 -0.07 -23.98 -30.76
CA ALA A 299 -1.29 -24.20 -29.97
C ALA A 299 -1.37 -23.25 -28.77
N ALA A 300 -0.27 -23.06 -28.03
CA ALA A 300 -0.23 -22.19 -26.87
C ALA A 300 -0.47 -20.72 -27.24
N LEU A 301 0.20 -20.22 -28.28
CA LEU A 301 -0.01 -18.85 -28.76
C LEU A 301 -1.41 -18.67 -29.35
N GLY A 302 -1.92 -19.65 -30.09
CA GLY A 302 -3.28 -19.65 -30.64
C GLY A 302 -4.38 -19.64 -29.57
N ALA A 303 -4.22 -20.40 -28.48
CA ALA A 303 -5.14 -20.39 -27.35
C ALA A 303 -5.19 -19.02 -26.68
N LEU A 304 -4.04 -18.35 -26.55
CA LEU A 304 -3.94 -17.03 -25.96
C LEU A 304 -4.38 -15.88 -26.91
N GLY A 305 -4.39 -16.12 -28.22
CA GLY A 305 -4.89 -15.16 -29.23
C GLY A 305 -6.41 -15.13 -29.36
N ARG A 306 -7.11 -16.20 -28.93
CA ARG A 306 -8.59 -16.27 -28.92
C ARG A 306 -9.23 -15.63 -27.68
N SER A 307 -8.42 -15.17 -26.71
CA SER A 307 -8.86 -14.63 -25.43
C SER A 307 -8.69 -13.11 -25.29
N SER A 308 -9.08 -12.31 -26.29
CA SER A 308 -9.38 -10.86 -26.17
C SER A 308 -10.08 -10.35 -27.44
N PRO A 309 -11.07 -9.43 -27.34
CA PRO A 309 -10.72 -8.00 -27.16
C PRO A 309 -11.73 -7.12 -26.40
N GLU A 310 -11.25 -6.06 -25.73
CA GLU A 310 -11.85 -4.70 -25.60
C GLU A 310 -10.86 -3.83 -24.78
N LYS A 311 -10.39 -2.63 -25.15
CA LYS A 311 -10.59 -1.69 -26.28
C LYS A 311 -9.28 -0.91 -26.53
N PRO A 312 -9.03 -0.37 -27.74
CA PRO A 312 -8.00 0.64 -27.96
C PRO A 312 -8.44 1.98 -27.36
N LEU A 313 -7.56 2.66 -26.62
CA LEU A 313 -7.68 4.09 -26.39
C LEU A 313 -7.02 4.80 -27.59
N ASP A 314 -7.86 5.36 -28.45
CA ASP A 314 -7.46 6.37 -29.42
C ASP A 314 -6.83 7.55 -28.68
N TYR A 315 -5.60 7.90 -29.07
CA TYR A 315 -5.01 9.21 -28.82
C TYR A 315 -4.70 9.81 -30.19
N GLU A 316 -5.67 10.52 -30.77
CA GLU A 316 -5.44 11.49 -31.84
C GLU A 316 -6.65 12.45 -31.97
N ARG A 317 -6.66 13.49 -31.13
CA ARG A 317 -6.87 14.93 -31.43
C ARG A 317 -7.17 15.72 -30.16
#